data_AF-A0A9D4XZS4-F1
#
_entry.id   AF-A0A9D4XZS4-F1
#
_cell.length_a   1.000
_cell.length_b   1.000
_cell.length_c   1.000
_cell.angle_alpha   90.00
_cell.angle_beta   90.00
_cell.angle_gamma   90.00
#
_symmetry.space_group_name_H-M   'P 1'
#
loop_
_entity.id
_entity.type
_entity.pdbx_description
1 polymer ?
#
loop_
_entity_poly.entity_id
_entity_poly.type
_entity_poly.pdbx_seq_one_letter_code
_entity_poly.pdbx_strand_id
1 'polypeptide(L)'
;MIRKTMWDERLKVIGGDNIEGLLISSKQLPYKYLEFLQNQGHLVGVLNDNDIQVWNLETRSLICSLQWESNITAFSVISGSHFIYVGDEHGLFSVIKFDAEEGQLLKSSNHLLAKFLREAAGFPESSEKTRELASSPSCPKPKTPTRT
;
A
#
# COMPACT_ATOMS: atom_id res chain seq x y z
N MET A 1 6.16 -18.66 -19.53
CA MET A 1 5.60 -18.17 -18.25
C MET A 1 6.70 -17.42 -17.54
N ILE A 2 6.45 -16.17 -17.11
CA ILE A 2 7.44 -15.38 -16.37
C ILE A 2 7.10 -15.45 -14.88
N ARG A 3 8.08 -15.76 -14.02
CA ARG A 3 7.92 -15.82 -12.56
C ARG A 3 8.97 -14.92 -11.88
N LYS A 4 8.65 -14.44 -10.68
CA LYS A 4 9.53 -13.59 -9.86
C LYS A 4 9.75 -14.25 -8.49
N THR A 5 10.98 -14.21 -8.00
CA THR A 5 11.34 -14.71 -6.67
C THR A 5 12.27 -13.72 -5.98
N MET A 6 12.20 -13.70 -4.66
CA MET A 6 13.08 -12.92 -3.80
C MET A 6 14.06 -13.88 -3.11
N TRP A 7 15.35 -13.54 -3.14
CA TRP A 7 16.41 -14.27 -2.43
C TRP A 7 17.45 -13.25 -1.96
N ASP A 8 17.76 -13.23 -0.66
CA ASP A 8 18.74 -12.31 -0.04
C ASP A 8 18.59 -10.85 -0.54
N GLU A 9 17.36 -10.30 -0.47
CA GLU A 9 17.02 -8.93 -0.89
C GLU A 9 17.22 -8.63 -2.38
N ARG A 10 17.56 -9.64 -3.17
CA ARG A 10 17.68 -9.55 -4.62
C ARG A 10 16.41 -10.04 -5.27
N LEU A 11 16.05 -9.36 -6.35
CA LEU A 11 14.92 -9.72 -7.15
C LEU A 11 15.40 -10.53 -8.35
N LYS A 12 14.92 -11.76 -8.46
CA LYS A 12 15.20 -12.65 -9.58
C LYS A 12 13.96 -12.78 -10.45
N VAL A 13 14.12 -12.46 -11.73
CA VAL A 13 13.11 -12.59 -12.78
C VAL A 13 13.48 -13.79 -13.66
N ILE A 14 12.56 -14.74 -13.81
CA ILE A 14 12.75 -15.97 -14.57
C ILE A 14 11.76 -15.99 -15.72
N GLY A 15 12.27 -16.02 -16.95
CA GLY A 15 11.52 -16.06 -18.20
C GLY A 15 11.30 -17.48 -18.74
N GLY A 16 10.89 -17.56 -20.00
CA GLY A 16 10.94 -18.80 -20.78
C GLY A 16 12.38 -19.22 -21.07
N ASP A 17 12.58 -20.47 -21.48
CA ASP A 17 13.88 -21.00 -21.94
C ASP A 17 15.03 -20.86 -20.94
N ASN A 18 14.72 -20.93 -19.63
CA ASN A 18 15.66 -20.76 -18.52
C ASN A 18 16.39 -19.41 -18.51
N ILE A 19 15.82 -18.38 -19.15
CA ILE A 19 16.36 -17.02 -19.09
C ILE A 19 16.16 -16.47 -17.68
N GLU A 20 17.24 -16.02 -17.06
CA GLU A 20 17.23 -15.40 -15.73
C GLU A 20 17.81 -13.98 -15.79
N GLY A 21 17.17 -13.06 -15.07
CA GLY A 21 17.62 -11.71 -14.82
C GLY A 21 17.68 -11.45 -13.31
N LEU A 22 18.77 -10.83 -12.87
CA LEU A 22 18.94 -10.40 -11.48
C LEU A 22 18.86 -8.87 -11.42
N LEU A 23 18.00 -8.36 -10.55
CA LEU A 23 17.85 -6.95 -10.25
C LEU A 23 18.28 -6.72 -8.80
N ILE A 24 19.18 -5.75 -8.60
CA ILE A 24 19.80 -5.48 -7.30
C ILE A 24 19.54 -4.02 -6.94
N SER A 25 18.69 -3.80 -5.94
CA SER A 25 18.46 -2.48 -5.35
C SER A 25 19.63 -2.09 -4.45
N SER A 26 19.99 -0.81 -4.44
CA SER A 26 21.00 -0.27 -3.50
C SER A 26 20.51 -0.28 -2.05
N LYS A 27 19.19 -0.29 -1.83
CA LYS A 27 18.59 -0.19 -0.50
C LYS A 27 18.66 -1.48 0.33
N GLN A 28 18.96 -2.64 -0.26
CA GLN A 28 19.07 -3.91 0.47
C GLN A 28 17.88 -4.16 1.42
N LEU A 29 16.66 -3.94 0.91
CA LEU A 29 15.42 -4.15 1.63
C LEU A 29 14.54 -5.17 0.90
N PRO A 30 13.71 -5.95 1.60
CA PRO A 30 12.72 -6.81 0.97
C PRO A 30 11.64 -6.00 0.24
N TYR A 31 11.06 -6.60 -0.81
CA TYR A 31 9.90 -6.06 -1.52
C TYR A 31 8.58 -6.58 -0.90
N LYS A 32 7.65 -5.67 -0.60
CA LYS A 32 6.26 -5.95 -0.20
C LYS A 32 5.40 -6.39 -1.40
N TYR A 33 5.55 -5.66 -2.50
CA TYR A 33 4.77 -5.84 -3.71
C TYR A 33 5.70 -5.86 -4.91
N LEU A 34 5.33 -6.63 -5.92
CA LEU A 34 6.02 -6.69 -7.21
C LEU A 34 4.95 -6.91 -8.27
N GLU A 35 4.95 -6.17 -9.36
CA GLU A 35 4.03 -6.36 -10.48
C GLU A 35 4.67 -5.98 -11.81
N PHE A 36 4.33 -6.72 -12.86
CA PHE A 36 4.76 -6.39 -14.21
C PHE A 36 3.86 -5.28 -14.76
N LEU A 37 4.47 -4.23 -15.30
CA LEU A 37 3.77 -3.31 -16.20
C LEU A 37 3.68 -4.02 -17.56
N GLN A 38 2.51 -4.63 -17.82
CA GLN A 38 2.34 -5.58 -18.91
C GLN A 38 2.84 -5.06 -20.26
N ASN A 39 3.61 -5.92 -20.95
CA ASN A 39 4.12 -5.79 -22.32
C ASN A 39 5.13 -4.68 -22.61
N GLN A 40 5.74 -4.07 -21.60
CA GLN A 40 6.74 -3.03 -21.82
C GLN A 40 8.14 -3.32 -21.26
N GLY A 41 8.40 -4.54 -20.80
CA GLY A 41 9.70 -4.87 -20.22
C GLY A 41 9.99 -4.14 -18.90
N HIS A 42 8.94 -3.67 -18.22
CA HIS A 42 9.05 -2.96 -16.95
C HIS A 42 8.49 -3.78 -15.79
N LEU A 43 9.13 -3.67 -14.64
CA LEU A 43 8.66 -4.24 -13.39
C LEU A 43 8.61 -3.16 -12.32
N VAL A 44 7.50 -3.10 -11.60
CA VAL A 44 7.34 -2.21 -10.46
C VAL A 44 7.45 -3.02 -9.19
N GLY A 45 8.20 -2.52 -8.22
CA GLY A 45 8.31 -3.10 -6.89
C GLY A 45 8.12 -2.06 -5.82
N VAL A 46 7.58 -2.46 -4.67
CA VAL A 46 7.48 -1.63 -3.48
C VAL A 46 8.35 -2.24 -2.41
N LEU A 47 9.32 -1.50 -1.90
CA LEU A 47 10.19 -1.92 -0.80
C LEU A 47 9.49 -1.79 0.56
N ASN A 48 10.06 -2.43 1.58
CA ASN A 48 9.52 -2.38 2.93
C ASN A 48 9.47 -0.97 3.55
N ASP A 49 10.32 -0.06 3.10
CA ASP A 49 10.34 1.37 3.47
C ASP A 49 9.36 2.22 2.65
N ASN A 50 8.48 1.59 1.85
CA ASN A 50 7.50 2.24 0.98
C ASN A 50 8.10 2.99 -0.22
N ASP A 51 9.32 2.66 -0.61
CA ASP A 51 9.89 3.13 -1.85
C ASP A 51 9.37 2.33 -3.05
N ILE A 52 8.69 3.00 -3.98
CA ILE A 52 8.14 2.42 -5.20
C ILE A 52 9.19 2.55 -6.30
N GLN A 53 9.69 1.43 -6.81
CA GLN A 53 10.78 1.35 -7.78
C GLN A 53 10.31 0.77 -9.11
N VAL A 54 10.69 1.41 -10.22
CA VAL A 54 10.46 0.91 -11.57
C VAL A 54 11.77 0.43 -12.17
N TRP A 55 11.78 -0.81 -12.66
CA TRP A 55 12.93 -1.49 -13.22
C TRP A 55 12.73 -1.74 -14.71
N ASN A 56 13.79 -1.52 -15.49
CA ASN A 56 13.89 -2.00 -16.85
C ASN A 56 14.43 -3.44 -16.84
N LEU A 57 13.70 -4.38 -17.41
CA LEU A 57 14.05 -5.80 -17.45
C LEU A 57 15.09 -6.13 -18.54
N GLU A 58 15.17 -5.33 -19.60
CA GLU A 58 16.13 -5.49 -20.69
C GLU A 58 17.51 -5.02 -20.26
N THR A 59 17.62 -3.79 -19.76
CA THR A 59 18.89 -3.22 -19.26
C THR A 59 19.23 -3.66 -17.85
N ARG A 60 18.29 -4.31 -17.14
CA ARG A 60 18.42 -4.82 -15.76
C ARG A 60 18.76 -3.70 -14.76
N SER A 61 18.22 -2.51 -14.97
CA SER A 61 18.54 -1.32 -14.20
C SER A 61 17.30 -0.64 -13.61
N LEU A 62 17.50 0.07 -12.50
CA LEU A 62 16.49 0.95 -11.93
C LEU A 62 16.29 2.14 -12.87
N ILE A 63 15.03 2.44 -13.21
CA ILE A 63 14.66 3.64 -13.98
C ILE A 63 14.41 4.78 -13.01
N CYS A 64 13.50 4.58 -12.06
CA CYS A 64 13.14 5.59 -11.08
C CYS A 64 12.59 4.99 -9.80
N SER A 65 12.51 5.85 -8.78
CA SER A 65 12.00 5.55 -7.46
C SER A 65 11.11 6.68 -6.95
N LEU A 66 10.04 6.36 -6.23
CA LEU A 66 9.13 7.30 -5.59
C LEU A 66 8.92 6.87 -4.14
N GLN A 67 9.42 7.68 -3.21
CA GLN A 67 9.20 7.48 -1.79
C GLN A 67 7.75 7.81 -1.43
N TRP A 68 7.01 6.84 -0.91
CA TRP A 68 5.68 7.08 -0.36
C TRP A 68 5.77 7.53 1.10
N GLU A 69 4.86 8.41 1.52
CA GLU A 69 4.90 9.09 2.82
C GLU A 69 4.43 8.21 3.98
N SER A 70 3.53 7.27 3.70
CA SER A 70 2.85 6.39 4.67
C SER A 70 3.06 4.91 4.33
N ASN A 71 2.68 4.01 5.23
CA ASN A 71 2.78 2.58 4.95
C ASN A 71 1.82 2.16 3.84
N ILE A 72 2.35 1.61 2.74
CA ILE A 72 1.54 1.07 1.65
C ILE A 72 0.95 -0.28 2.09
N THR A 73 -0.37 -0.40 2.00
CA THR A 73 -1.15 -1.58 2.40
C THR A 73 -1.85 -2.28 1.24
N ALA A 74 -1.98 -1.60 0.10
CA ALA A 74 -2.52 -2.17 -1.14
C ALA A 74 -1.79 -1.60 -2.36
N PHE A 75 -1.56 -2.45 -3.36
CA PHE A 75 -0.86 -2.08 -4.59
C PHE A 75 -1.40 -2.93 -5.74
N SER A 76 -1.68 -2.31 -6.90
CA SER A 76 -2.06 -3.06 -8.11
C SER A 76 -1.82 -2.27 -9.39
N VAL A 77 -1.25 -2.89 -10.42
CA VAL A 77 -1.13 -2.34 -11.77
C VAL A 77 -2.46 -2.48 -12.51
N ILE A 78 -2.91 -1.40 -13.13
CA ILE A 78 -4.09 -1.40 -13.99
C ILE A 78 -3.72 -2.05 -15.33
N SER A 79 -4.32 -3.22 -15.61
CA SER A 79 -4.02 -3.99 -16.82
C SER A 79 -4.18 -3.17 -18.10
N GLY A 80 -3.21 -3.32 -19.01
CA GLY A 80 -3.19 -2.61 -20.29
C GLY A 80 -2.82 -1.12 -20.19
N SER A 81 -2.29 -0.66 -19.05
CA SER A 81 -1.95 0.75 -18.85
C SER A 81 -0.67 0.95 -18.04
N HIS A 82 -0.24 2.20 -17.94
CA HIS A 82 0.87 2.64 -17.08
C HIS A 82 0.43 3.11 -15.70
N PHE A 83 -0.85 2.91 -15.36
CA PHE A 83 -1.43 3.37 -14.11
C PHE A 83 -1.35 2.29 -13.04
N ILE A 84 -1.18 2.74 -11.81
CA ILE A 84 -0.97 1.90 -10.64
C ILE A 84 -1.83 2.46 -9.52
N TYR A 85 -2.60 1.59 -8.89
CA TYR A 85 -3.34 1.87 -7.67
C TYR A 85 -2.43 1.68 -6.46
N VAL A 86 -2.45 2.66 -5.55
CA VAL A 86 -1.71 2.63 -4.28
C VAL A 86 -2.67 2.99 -3.16
N GLY A 87 -2.83 2.09 -2.20
CA GLY A 87 -3.58 2.29 -0.97
C GLY A 87 -2.65 2.29 0.24
N ASP A 88 -2.86 3.22 1.17
CA ASP A 88 -2.05 3.34 2.39
C ASP A 88 -2.80 3.00 3.68
N GLU A 89 -2.08 3.01 4.80
CA GLU A 89 -2.61 2.69 6.14
C GLU A 89 -3.64 3.67 6.67
N HIS A 90 -3.72 4.89 6.12
CA HIS A 90 -4.74 5.87 6.47
C HIS A 90 -6.02 5.70 5.65
N GLY A 91 -6.07 4.68 4.77
CA GLY A 91 -7.16 4.46 3.85
C GLY A 91 -7.19 5.47 2.71
N LEU A 92 -6.07 6.13 2.40
CA LEU A 92 -5.95 6.95 1.21
C LEU A 92 -5.71 6.04 0.01
N PHE A 93 -6.47 6.27 -1.06
CA PHE A 93 -6.33 5.59 -2.33
C PHE A 93 -5.90 6.58 -3.41
N SER A 94 -4.81 6.25 -4.09
CA SER A 94 -4.16 7.11 -5.08
C SER A 94 -3.91 6.36 -6.38
N VAL A 95 -3.90 7.11 -7.48
CA VAL A 95 -3.42 6.62 -8.77
C VAL A 95 -2.10 7.29 -9.09
N ILE A 96 -1.09 6.49 -9.43
CA ILE A 96 0.17 6.99 -9.99
C ILE A 96 0.32 6.47 -11.43
N LYS A 97 1.02 7.22 -12.27
CA LYS A 97 1.35 6.86 -13.66
C LYS A 97 2.85 6.69 -13.78
N PHE A 98 3.31 5.62 -14.40
CA PHE A 98 4.68 5.56 -14.92
C PHE A 98 4.76 6.26 -16.27
N ASP A 99 5.56 7.32 -16.36
CA ASP A 99 5.88 7.98 -17.62
C ASP A 99 7.19 7.41 -18.16
N ALA A 100 7.11 6.60 -19.22
CA ALA A 100 8.27 5.90 -19.78
C ALA A 100 9.21 6.83 -20.55
N GLU A 101 8.69 7.91 -21.13
CA GLU A 101 9.49 8.89 -21.90
C GLU A 101 10.36 9.70 -20.95
N GLU A 102 9.77 10.18 -19.85
CA GLU A 102 10.46 10.96 -18.82
C GLU A 102 11.16 10.07 -17.78
N GLY A 103 10.89 8.77 -17.78
CA GLY A 103 11.45 7.81 -16.84
C GLY A 103 11.06 8.09 -15.38
N GLN A 104 9.83 8.52 -15.11
CA GLN A 104 9.42 8.95 -13.76
C GLN A 104 8.03 8.46 -13.35
N LEU A 105 7.77 8.41 -12.04
CA LEU A 105 6.46 8.14 -11.48
C LEU A 105 5.74 9.45 -11.15
N LEU A 106 4.58 9.65 -11.75
CA LEU A 106 3.73 10.83 -11.58
C LEU A 106 2.53 10.48 -10.70
N LYS A 107 2.45 11.13 -9.54
CA LYS A 107 1.29 11.01 -8.64
C LYS A 107 0.14 11.87 -9.17
N SER A 108 -1.03 11.26 -9.42
CA SER A 108 -2.22 12.02 -9.81
C SER A 108 -2.71 12.85 -8.63
N SER A 109 -3.19 14.07 -8.89
CA SER A 109 -3.71 15.00 -7.88
C SER A 109 -5.01 14.53 -7.22
N ASN A 110 -5.66 13.50 -7.77
CA ASN A 110 -6.93 12.98 -7.26
C ASN A 110 -6.67 11.83 -6.29
N HIS A 111 -6.73 12.13 -4.98
CA HIS A 111 -6.73 11.12 -3.93
C HIS A 111 -8.15 10.91 -3.41
N LEU A 112 -8.57 9.66 -3.30
CA LEU A 112 -9.86 9.27 -2.74
C LEU A 112 -9.63 8.67 -1.35
N LEU A 113 -10.33 9.18 -0.34
CA LEU A 113 -10.34 8.53 0.99
C LEU A 113 -11.31 7.36 0.98
N ALA A 114 -10.94 6.27 1.65
CA ALA A 114 -11.76 5.07 1.79
C ALA A 114 -13.15 5.37 2.36
N LYS A 115 -13.28 6.38 3.23
CA LYS A 115 -14.58 6.83 3.74
C LYS A 115 -15.56 7.24 2.63
N PHE A 116 -15.07 7.95 1.60
CA PHE A 116 -15.91 8.39 0.48
C PHE A 116 -16.35 7.22 -0.40
N LEU A 117 -15.47 6.23 -0.60
CA LEU A 117 -15.83 5.00 -1.31
C LEU A 117 -16.87 4.20 -0.54
N ARG A 118 -16.71 4.13 0.79
CA ARG A 118 -17.59 3.42 1.69
C ARG A 118 -18.99 4.05 1.71
N GLU A 119 -19.07 5.37 1.78
CA GLU A 119 -20.32 6.13 1.60
C GLU A 119 -20.96 5.89 0.23
N ALA A 120 -20.20 6.02 -0.86
CA ALA A 120 -20.68 5.78 -2.22
C ALA A 120 -21.18 4.35 -2.45
N ALA A 121 -20.58 3.37 -1.77
CA ALA A 121 -20.98 1.98 -1.79
C ALA A 121 -22.15 1.65 -0.85
N GLY A 122 -22.71 2.63 -0.13
CA GLY A 122 -23.87 2.46 0.73
C GLY A 122 -23.55 1.88 2.12
N PHE A 123 -22.31 1.99 2.58
CA PHE A 123 -21.89 1.55 3.93
C PHE A 123 -21.70 2.77 4.85
N PRO A 124 -22.70 3.20 5.64
CA PRO A 124 -22.55 4.32 6.57
C PRO A 124 -21.60 3.97 7.73
N GLU A 125 -20.82 4.94 8.24
CA GLU A 125 -19.97 4.76 9.45
C GLU A 125 -20.78 4.14 10.58
N SER A 126 -20.28 3.02 11.10
CA SER A 126 -20.76 2.53 12.39
C SER A 126 -20.34 3.59 13.40
N SER A 127 -21.28 4.41 13.85
CA SER A 127 -21.03 5.31 14.97
C SER A 127 -20.50 4.47 16.12
N GLU A 128 -19.22 4.62 16.46
CA GLU A 128 -18.77 4.26 17.81
C GLU A 128 -19.58 5.13 18.74
N LYS A 129 -20.62 4.52 19.32
CA LYS A 129 -21.41 5.15 20.35
C LYS A 129 -20.46 5.32 21.53
N THR A 130 -19.91 6.52 21.67
CA THR A 130 -19.27 6.99 22.90
C THR A 130 -20.14 6.52 24.05
N ARG A 131 -19.68 5.51 24.78
CA ARG A 131 -20.26 5.16 26.07
C ARG A 131 -19.83 6.25 27.03
N GLU A 132 -20.54 7.36 26.96
CA GLU A 132 -20.64 8.32 28.05
C GLU A 132 -21.39 7.59 29.18
N LEU A 133 -20.66 6.89 30.05
CA LEU A 133 -21.18 6.53 31.37
C LEU A 133 -21.16 7.82 32.20
N ALA A 134 -22.26 8.55 32.11
CA ALA A 134 -22.62 9.56 33.07
C ALA A 134 -22.59 8.97 34.49
N SER A 135 -21.85 9.65 35.36
CA SER A 135 -21.98 9.73 36.82
C SER A 135 -22.60 8.53 37.56
N SER A 136 -21.77 7.92 38.40
CA SER A 136 -22.14 7.04 39.51
C SER A 136 -23.32 7.57 40.34
N PRO A 137 -24.37 6.78 40.63
CA PRO A 137 -25.28 7.08 41.73
C PRO A 137 -24.53 6.84 43.05
N SER A 138 -24.58 7.81 43.94
CA SER A 138 -23.99 7.76 45.28
C SER A 138 -24.58 6.63 46.13
N CYS A 139 -23.73 5.93 46.88
CA CYS A 139 -24.14 4.94 47.87
C CYS A 139 -25.05 5.58 48.94
N PRO A 140 -26.20 4.97 49.31
CA PRO A 140 -26.98 5.42 50.45
C PRO A 140 -26.24 5.11 51.76
N LYS A 141 -26.17 6.10 52.67
CA LYS A 141 -25.58 5.96 54.02
C LYS A 141 -26.38 4.93 54.85
N PRO A 142 -25.71 4.13 55.70
CA PRO A 142 -26.39 3.21 56.61
C PRO A 142 -27.19 3.98 57.67
N LYS A 143 -28.45 3.57 57.89
CA LYS A 143 -29.28 4.04 59.01
C LYS A 143 -28.78 3.39 60.31
N THR A 144 -28.48 4.21 61.31
CA THR A 144 -28.23 3.76 62.69
C THR A 144 -29.49 3.13 63.29
N PRO A 145 -29.40 1.98 63.99
CA PRO A 145 -30.54 1.42 64.69
C PRO A 145 -30.77 2.17 66.01
N THR A 146 -31.99 2.67 66.19
CA THR A 146 -32.49 3.19 67.46
C THR A 146 -32.72 2.01 68.40
N ARG A 147 -31.97 1.95 69.51
CA ARG A 147 -32.15 0.95 70.57
C ARG A 147 -33.34 1.38 71.43
N THR A 148 -34.34 0.52 71.56
CA THR A 148 -35.40 0.61 72.59
C THR A 148 -34.89 0.01 73.89
#